data_AF-A0A223KPG1-F1
#
_entry.id   AF-A0A223KPG1-F1
#
_cell.length_a   1.000
_cell.length_b   1.000
_cell.length_c   1.000
_cell.angle_alpha   90.00
_cell.angle_beta   90.00
_cell.angle_gamma   90.00
#
_symmetry.space_group_name_H-M   'P 1'
#
loop_
_entity.id
_entity.type
_entity.pdbx_description
1 polymer ?
#
loop_
_entity_poly.entity_id
_entity_poly.type
_entity_poly.pdbx_seq_one_letter_code
_entity_poly.pdbx_strand_id
1 'polypeptide(L)'
;MAKSKTPSYVLTLRIKTEIHQEHKLSKRFELCRGMYNACLRELLKRYTALKQSKKYKVVCKMEKGKKRNKLFLELNKEFGLAEYSLHEFVKPMQHKFKKNIDSFTSQKIATRAFKAFEKLMYKQGKKVHFKKYGEMYSVEGKSNSTGIRYKDGNIFWNGLVLRTIVKRKTTMPTLR
;
A
#
# COMPACT_ATOMS: atom_id res chain seq x y z
N MET A 1 -2.68 12.76 -12.11
CA MET A 1 -1.82 13.58 -11.23
C MET A 1 -0.83 14.33 -12.12
N ALA A 2 -0.70 15.63 -11.95
CA ALA A 2 0.34 16.40 -12.65
C ALA A 2 1.72 15.87 -12.22
N LYS A 3 2.67 15.79 -13.16
CA LYS A 3 4.06 15.42 -12.84
C LYS A 3 4.66 16.48 -11.92
N SER A 4 5.37 16.05 -10.88
CA SER A 4 6.13 16.96 -10.02
C SER A 4 7.19 17.70 -10.85
N LYS A 5 7.34 19.01 -10.62
CA LYS A 5 8.35 19.85 -11.30
C LYS A 5 9.74 19.72 -10.67
N THR A 6 9.83 19.20 -9.44
CA THR A 6 11.10 19.02 -8.74
C THR A 6 11.81 17.78 -9.28
N PRO A 7 13.09 17.88 -9.70
CA PRO A 7 13.90 16.71 -10.02
C PRO A 7 13.90 15.72 -8.86
N SER A 8 13.66 14.44 -9.16
CA SER A 8 13.70 13.36 -8.18
C SER A 8 14.46 12.18 -8.77
N TYR A 9 15.18 11.46 -7.91
CA TYR A 9 15.88 10.24 -8.27
C TYR A 9 15.51 9.12 -7.30
N VAL A 10 15.58 7.88 -7.78
CA VAL A 10 15.36 6.69 -6.95
C VAL A 10 16.72 6.13 -6.56
N LEU A 11 16.96 6.01 -5.26
CA LEU A 11 18.14 5.38 -4.71
C LEU A 11 17.79 3.97 -4.24
N THR A 12 18.50 2.95 -4.75
CA THR A 12 18.39 1.58 -4.29
C THR A 12 19.65 1.21 -3.49
N LEU A 13 19.48 0.96 -2.20
CA LEU A 13 20.56 0.60 -1.29
C LEU A 13 20.44 -0.86 -0.88
N ARG A 14 21.56 -1.60 -0.92
CA ARG A 14 21.61 -2.94 -0.35
C ARG A 14 21.62 -2.86 1.17
N ILE A 15 20.88 -3.74 1.83
CA ILE A 15 20.86 -3.85 3.28
C ILE A 15 21.82 -4.98 3.68
N LYS A 16 22.60 -4.76 4.76
CA LYS A 16 23.33 -5.83 5.46
C LYS A 16 22.45 -6.31 6.61
N THR A 17 22.05 -7.58 6.55
CA THR A 17 21.18 -8.21 7.55
C THR A 17 21.89 -9.32 8.30
N GLU A 18 21.46 -9.54 9.54
CA GLU A 18 21.71 -10.77 10.29
C GLU A 18 20.48 -11.68 10.24
N ILE A 19 20.67 -12.97 10.47
CA ILE A 19 19.59 -14.00 10.45
C ILE A 19 18.39 -13.57 11.32
N HIS A 20 18.66 -13.07 12.53
CA HIS A 20 17.60 -12.64 13.44
C HIS A 20 16.79 -11.44 12.90
N GLN A 21 17.41 -10.57 12.09
CA GLN A 21 16.74 -9.43 11.45
C GLN A 21 15.90 -9.89 10.27
N GLU A 22 16.38 -10.89 9.52
CA GLU A 22 15.63 -11.51 8.42
C GLU A 22 14.37 -12.20 8.94
N HIS A 23 14.44 -12.93 10.05
CA HIS A 23 13.25 -13.50 10.68
C HIS A 23 12.23 -12.42 11.09
N LYS A 24 12.70 -11.29 11.65
CA LYS A 24 11.84 -10.15 11.99
C LYS A 24 11.19 -9.54 10.74
N LEU A 25 11.94 -9.39 9.65
CA LEU A 25 11.45 -8.89 8.37
C LEU A 25 10.41 -9.83 7.75
N SER A 26 10.72 -11.12 7.64
CA SER A 26 9.80 -12.15 7.13
C SER A 26 8.48 -12.16 7.91
N LYS A 27 8.54 -12.10 9.24
CA LYS A 27 7.33 -11.99 10.07
C LYS A 27 6.51 -10.74 9.74
N ARG A 28 7.16 -9.58 9.59
CA ARG A 28 6.46 -8.33 9.24
C ARG A 28 5.85 -8.39 7.84
N PHE A 29 6.59 -8.90 6.86
CA PHE A 29 6.11 -9.08 5.50
C PHE A 29 4.88 -9.98 5.42
N GLU A 30 4.87 -11.09 6.16
CA GLU A 30 3.70 -11.97 6.23
C GLU A 30 2.49 -11.31 6.89
N LEU A 31 2.69 -10.50 7.93
CA LEU A 31 1.62 -9.69 8.51
C LEU A 31 1.07 -8.67 7.50
N CYS A 32 1.96 -7.98 6.79
CA CYS A 32 1.58 -7.02 5.74
C CYS A 32 0.79 -7.71 4.62
N ARG A 33 1.19 -8.92 4.23
CA ARG A 33 0.48 -9.75 3.25
C ARG A 33 -0.93 -10.07 3.69
N GLY A 34 -1.08 -10.50 4.95
CA GLY A 34 -2.37 -10.76 5.58
C GLY A 34 -3.27 -9.53 5.54
N MET A 35 -2.74 -8.37 5.96
CA MET A 35 -3.49 -7.10 5.96
C MET A 35 -3.90 -6.67 4.55
N TYR A 36 -3.01 -6.78 3.55
CA TYR A 36 -3.33 -6.49 2.14
C TYR A 36 -4.47 -7.38 1.65
N ASN A 37 -4.37 -8.70 1.87
CA ASN A 37 -5.38 -9.65 1.40
C ASN A 37 -6.72 -9.46 2.12
N ALA A 38 -6.72 -9.14 3.41
CA ALA A 38 -7.93 -8.83 4.16
C ALA A 38 -8.61 -7.57 3.61
N CYS A 39 -7.84 -6.50 3.37
CA CYS A 39 -8.33 -5.27 2.74
C CYS A 39 -8.93 -5.53 1.35
N LEU A 40 -8.23 -6.30 0.52
CA LEU A 40 -8.70 -6.61 -0.83
C LEU A 40 -9.98 -7.46 -0.80
N ARG A 41 -10.06 -8.45 0.09
CA ARG A 41 -11.25 -9.29 0.27
C ARG A 41 -12.45 -8.45 0.71
N GLU A 42 -12.26 -7.55 1.66
CA GLU A 42 -13.30 -6.66 2.15
C GLU A 42 -13.83 -5.73 1.06
N LEU A 43 -12.94 -5.15 0.24
CA LEU A 43 -13.35 -4.33 -0.92
C LEU A 43 -14.17 -5.13 -1.93
N LEU A 44 -13.75 -6.36 -2.25
CA LEU A 44 -14.51 -7.22 -3.18
C LEU A 44 -15.89 -7.58 -2.63
N LYS A 45 -15.99 -7.83 -1.31
CA LYS A 45 -17.28 -8.07 -0.64
C LYS A 45 -18.20 -6.85 -0.74
N ARG A 46 -17.71 -5.66 -0.36
CA ARG A 46 -18.44 -4.38 -0.46
C ARG A 46 -18.89 -4.08 -1.89
N TYR A 47 -18.01 -4.34 -2.86
CA TYR A 47 -18.30 -4.09 -4.27
C TYR A 47 -19.34 -5.06 -4.84
N THR A 48 -19.32 -6.32 -4.39
CA THR A 48 -20.36 -7.29 -4.74
C THR A 48 -21.72 -6.86 -4.20
N ALA A 49 -21.77 -6.40 -2.94
CA ALA A 49 -22.98 -5.85 -2.34
C ALA A 49 -23.50 -4.61 -3.10
N LEU A 50 -22.60 -3.69 -3.49
CA LEU A 50 -22.96 -2.53 -4.31
C LEU A 50 -23.64 -2.96 -5.62
N LYS A 51 -23.05 -3.91 -6.35
CA LYS A 51 -23.60 -4.40 -7.64
C LYS A 51 -24.98 -5.04 -7.51
N GLN A 52 -25.27 -5.66 -6.37
CA GLN A 52 -26.56 -6.28 -6.10
C GLN A 52 -27.65 -5.26 -5.76
N SER A 53 -27.26 -4.06 -5.29
CA SER A 53 -28.20 -3.03 -4.85
C SER A 53 -29.09 -2.50 -5.98
N LYS A 54 -30.36 -2.21 -5.66
CA LYS A 54 -31.31 -1.59 -6.60
C LYS A 54 -30.82 -0.21 -7.05
N LYS A 55 -30.30 0.60 -6.11
CA LYS A 55 -29.76 1.95 -6.39
C LYS A 55 -28.69 1.91 -7.47
N TYR A 56 -27.72 1.00 -7.37
CA TYR A 56 -26.66 0.85 -8.37
C TYR A 56 -27.22 0.52 -9.76
N LYS A 57 -28.18 -0.41 -9.85
CA LYS A 57 -28.84 -0.78 -11.13
C LYS A 57 -29.56 0.41 -11.77
N VAL A 58 -30.21 1.26 -10.98
CA VAL A 58 -30.84 2.50 -11.46
C VAL A 58 -29.80 3.47 -12.01
N VAL A 59 -28.74 3.74 -11.25
CA VAL A 59 -27.66 4.66 -11.68
C VAL A 59 -26.92 4.15 -12.93
N CYS A 60 -26.81 2.83 -13.10
CA CYS A 60 -26.26 2.23 -14.32
C CYS A 60 -27.07 2.53 -15.59
N LYS A 61 -28.40 2.65 -15.48
CA LYS A 61 -29.31 2.94 -16.60
C LYS A 61 -29.39 4.43 -16.95
N MET A 62 -28.89 5.31 -16.09
CA MET A 62 -28.85 6.75 -16.35
C MET A 62 -27.88 7.09 -17.49
N GLU A 63 -28.19 8.16 -18.22
CA GLU A 63 -27.29 8.74 -19.19
C GLU A 63 -25.96 9.18 -18.57
N LYS A 64 -24.89 9.12 -19.35
CA LYS A 64 -23.56 9.55 -18.91
C LYS A 64 -23.60 11.06 -18.68
N GLY A 65 -23.15 11.51 -17.51
CA GLY A 65 -23.11 12.93 -17.18
C GLY A 65 -22.70 13.20 -15.75
N LYS A 66 -22.58 14.49 -15.39
CA LYS A 66 -22.14 14.93 -14.06
C LYS A 66 -23.02 14.38 -12.94
N LYS A 67 -24.35 14.35 -13.14
CA LYS A 67 -25.33 13.81 -12.17
C LYS A 67 -25.09 12.32 -11.89
N ARG A 68 -24.88 11.52 -12.95
CA ARG A 68 -24.58 10.08 -12.82
C ARG A 68 -23.26 9.85 -12.08
N ASN A 69 -22.22 10.61 -12.39
CA ASN A 69 -20.92 10.50 -11.71
C ASN A 69 -21.01 10.83 -10.22
N LYS A 70 -21.79 11.87 -9.86
CA LYS A 70 -22.04 12.22 -8.46
C LYS A 70 -22.74 11.10 -7.70
N LEU A 71 -23.77 10.48 -8.28
CA LEU A 71 -24.47 9.34 -7.67
C LEU A 71 -23.56 8.12 -7.48
N PHE A 72 -22.68 7.81 -8.44
CA PHE A 72 -21.70 6.73 -8.24
C PHE A 72 -20.70 7.05 -7.12
N LEU A 73 -20.27 8.31 -7.00
CA LEU A 73 -19.40 8.72 -5.91
C LEU A 73 -20.09 8.59 -4.54
N GLU A 74 -21.36 8.96 -4.46
CA GLU A 74 -22.18 8.79 -3.25
C GLU A 74 -22.36 7.32 -2.90
N LEU A 75 -22.69 6.46 -3.87
CA LEU A 75 -22.77 5.02 -3.68
C LEU A 75 -21.45 4.41 -3.24
N ASN A 76 -20.32 4.84 -3.82
CA ASN A 76 -19.01 4.36 -3.39
C ASN A 76 -18.75 4.73 -1.92
N LYS A 77 -19.16 5.92 -1.47
CA LYS A 77 -19.06 6.31 -0.05
C LYS A 77 -19.99 5.48 0.84
N GLU A 78 -21.25 5.32 0.44
CA GLU A 78 -22.27 4.52 1.17
C GLU A 78 -21.79 3.08 1.41
N PHE A 79 -21.20 2.46 0.40
CA PHE A 79 -20.68 1.08 0.50
C PHE A 79 -19.24 0.99 1.02
N GLY A 80 -18.62 2.11 1.43
CA GLY A 80 -17.25 2.12 1.96
C GLY A 80 -16.18 1.71 0.94
N LEU A 81 -16.39 2.00 -0.34
CA LEU A 81 -15.47 1.81 -1.46
C LEU A 81 -14.60 3.06 -1.68
N ALA A 82 -14.00 3.54 -0.60
CA ALA A 82 -13.06 4.65 -0.60
C ALA A 82 -11.80 4.27 0.18
N GLU A 83 -10.66 4.85 -0.19
CA GLU A 83 -9.38 4.58 0.45
C GLU A 83 -9.43 4.81 1.97
N TYR A 84 -10.03 5.93 2.39
CA TYR A 84 -10.18 6.30 3.80
C TYR A 84 -10.98 5.27 4.60
N SER A 85 -12.05 4.72 4.02
CA SER A 85 -12.84 3.65 4.63
C SER A 85 -12.02 2.37 4.87
N LEU A 86 -10.94 2.18 4.11
CA LEU A 86 -10.04 1.04 4.29
C LEU A 86 -8.95 1.30 5.34
N HIS A 87 -8.60 2.57 5.58
CA HIS A 87 -7.72 2.95 6.70
C HIS A 87 -8.40 2.65 8.03
N GLU A 88 -9.69 2.95 8.17
CA GLU A 88 -10.47 2.58 9.36
C GLU A 88 -10.60 1.06 9.51
N PHE A 89 -10.82 0.34 8.40
CA PHE A 89 -10.91 -1.12 8.42
C PHE A 89 -9.60 -1.80 8.87
N VAL A 90 -8.44 -1.29 8.44
CA VAL A 90 -7.14 -1.90 8.77
C VAL A 90 -6.64 -1.55 10.17
N LYS A 91 -7.15 -0.47 10.76
CA LYS A 91 -6.76 0.03 12.09
C LYS A 91 -6.84 -1.03 13.20
N PRO A 92 -7.95 -1.77 13.43
CA PRO A 92 -8.00 -2.80 14.47
C PRO A 92 -6.99 -3.94 14.23
N MET A 93 -6.73 -4.30 12.97
CA MET A 93 -5.71 -5.30 12.62
C MET A 93 -4.31 -4.79 13.00
N GLN A 94 -4.02 -3.53 12.68
CA GLN A 94 -2.75 -2.92 13.05
C GLN A 94 -2.58 -2.86 14.57
N HIS A 95 -3.62 -2.52 15.35
CA HIS A 95 -3.54 -2.48 16.81
C HIS A 95 -3.10 -3.84 17.40
N LYS A 96 -3.63 -4.95 16.86
CA LYS A 96 -3.21 -6.31 17.23
C LYS A 96 -1.73 -6.58 16.94
N PHE A 97 -1.20 -5.98 15.87
CA PHE A 97 0.18 -6.19 15.40
C PHE A 97 1.09 -4.96 15.60
N LYS A 98 0.76 -4.06 16.54
CA LYS A 98 1.45 -2.76 16.71
C LYS A 98 2.95 -2.88 16.98
N LYS A 99 3.39 -3.99 17.60
CA LYS A 99 4.81 -4.30 17.84
C LYS A 99 5.59 -4.60 16.56
N ASN A 100 4.89 -4.95 15.48
CA ASN A 100 5.48 -5.35 14.20
C ASN A 100 5.27 -4.28 13.13
N ILE A 101 4.06 -3.71 13.04
CA ILE A 101 3.65 -2.79 11.98
C ILE A 101 3.19 -1.47 12.58
N ASP A 102 3.78 -0.35 12.15
CA ASP A 102 3.34 0.99 12.52
C ASP A 102 2.06 1.40 11.75
N SER A 103 1.37 2.41 12.26
CA SER A 103 0.09 2.88 11.70
C SER A 103 0.20 3.44 10.28
N PHE A 104 1.34 4.02 9.91
CA PHE A 104 1.51 4.56 8.56
C PHE A 104 1.77 3.46 7.54
N THR A 105 2.57 2.46 7.90
CA THR A 105 2.77 1.28 7.05
C THR A 105 1.45 0.52 6.84
N SER A 106 0.60 0.38 7.86
CA SER A 106 -0.73 -0.26 7.68
C SER A 106 -1.65 0.53 6.76
N GLN A 107 -1.70 1.86 6.88
CA GLN A 107 -2.43 2.72 5.95
C GLN A 107 -1.93 2.57 4.51
N LYS A 108 -0.61 2.51 4.31
CA LYS A 108 -0.03 2.31 2.98
C LYS A 108 -0.36 0.95 2.38
N ILE A 109 -0.44 -0.10 3.19
CA ILE A 109 -0.91 -1.42 2.77
C ILE A 109 -2.38 -1.37 2.32
N ALA A 110 -3.24 -0.71 3.09
CA ALA A 110 -4.64 -0.49 2.69
C ALA A 110 -4.73 0.31 1.39
N THR A 111 -3.94 1.38 1.27
CA THR A 111 -3.82 2.20 0.04
C THR A 111 -3.43 1.34 -1.17
N ARG A 112 -2.46 0.43 -1.00
CA ARG A 112 -2.01 -0.49 -2.06
C ARG A 112 -3.13 -1.44 -2.48
N ALA A 113 -3.90 -1.98 -1.54
CA ALA A 113 -5.06 -2.82 -1.83
C ALA A 113 -6.17 -2.02 -2.55
N PHE A 114 -6.45 -0.80 -2.09
CA PHE A 114 -7.41 0.09 -2.73
C PHE A 114 -7.03 0.40 -4.17
N LYS A 115 -5.77 0.76 -4.45
CA LYS A 115 -5.30 1.01 -5.83
C LYS A 115 -5.43 -0.20 -6.75
N ALA A 116 -5.24 -1.41 -6.23
CA ALA A 116 -5.47 -2.63 -7.01
C ALA A 116 -6.96 -2.81 -7.34
N PHE A 117 -7.83 -2.62 -6.35
CA PHE A 117 -9.27 -2.65 -6.51
C PHE A 117 -9.79 -1.53 -7.44
N GLU A 118 -9.25 -0.32 -7.33
CA GLU A 118 -9.63 0.84 -8.13
C GLU A 118 -9.42 0.57 -9.63
N LYS A 119 -8.29 -0.04 -10.00
CA LYS A 119 -8.04 -0.47 -11.39
C LYS A 119 -9.09 -1.47 -11.89
N LEU A 120 -9.54 -2.39 -11.04
CA LEU A 120 -10.63 -3.31 -11.38
C LEU A 120 -11.95 -2.56 -11.57
N MET A 121 -12.29 -1.67 -10.63
CA MET A 121 -13.53 -0.88 -10.64
C MET A 121 -13.65 -0.01 -11.90
N TYR A 122 -12.54 0.62 -12.32
CA TYR A 122 -12.48 1.44 -13.54
C TYR A 122 -12.19 0.65 -14.82
N LYS A 123 -12.26 -0.69 -14.79
CA LYS A 123 -11.99 -1.58 -15.94
C LYS A 123 -10.61 -1.38 -16.59
N GLN A 124 -9.64 -0.86 -15.83
CA GLN A 124 -8.24 -0.76 -16.23
C GLN A 124 -7.46 -2.06 -15.96
N GLY A 125 -8.08 -3.03 -15.30
CA GLY A 125 -7.56 -4.38 -15.10
C GLY A 125 -8.67 -5.43 -15.11
N LYS A 126 -8.34 -6.65 -15.55
CA LYS A 126 -9.30 -7.76 -15.67
C LYS A 126 -9.62 -8.42 -14.33
N LYS A 127 -8.63 -8.54 -13.45
CA LYS A 127 -8.73 -9.21 -12.14
C LYS A 127 -7.75 -8.62 -11.15
N VAL A 128 -8.08 -8.75 -9.87
CA VAL A 128 -7.15 -8.50 -8.76
C VAL A 128 -6.60 -9.82 -8.24
N HIS A 129 -5.35 -9.80 -7.77
CA HIS A 129 -4.69 -10.98 -7.23
C HIS A 129 -4.40 -10.78 -5.75
N PHE A 130 -4.78 -11.78 -4.96
CA PHE A 130 -4.29 -11.95 -3.60
C PHE A 130 -2.80 -12.31 -3.63
N LYS A 131 -2.07 -11.90 -2.60
CA LYS A 131 -0.67 -12.25 -2.40
C LYS A 131 -0.55 -13.63 -1.77
N LYS A 132 0.16 -14.55 -2.41
CA LYS A 132 0.45 -15.86 -1.83
C LYS A 132 1.50 -15.73 -0.73
N TYR A 133 1.55 -16.74 0.14
CA TYR A 133 2.57 -16.83 1.19
C TYR A 133 3.97 -16.65 0.59
N GLY A 134 4.83 -15.90 1.25
CA GLY A 134 6.16 -15.56 0.76
C GLY A 134 6.21 -14.42 -0.24
N GLU A 135 5.18 -14.11 -1.02
CA GLU A 135 5.31 -13.20 -2.17
C GLU A 135 5.38 -11.69 -1.84
N MET A 136 5.29 -11.29 -0.56
CA MET A 136 5.28 -9.88 -0.17
C MET A 136 6.64 -9.42 0.35
N TYR A 137 7.51 -8.95 -0.54
CA TYR A 137 8.86 -8.50 -0.17
C TYR A 137 9.03 -6.97 -0.10
N SER A 138 7.95 -6.20 -0.26
CA SER A 138 8.00 -4.74 -0.30
C SER A 138 6.87 -4.09 0.48
N VAL A 139 7.26 -3.11 1.30
CA VAL A 139 6.38 -2.19 2.02
C VAL A 139 6.90 -0.77 1.85
N GLU A 140 6.03 0.21 1.99
CA GLU A 140 6.37 1.62 1.86
C GLU A 140 6.03 2.37 3.15
N GLY A 141 6.92 3.30 3.54
CA GLY A 141 6.63 4.31 4.54
C GLY A 141 5.77 5.45 3.97
N LYS A 142 5.26 6.32 4.84
CA LYS A 142 4.48 7.50 4.43
C LYS A 142 5.33 8.75 4.27
N SER A 143 6.32 8.93 5.14
CA SER A 143 7.28 10.03 5.13
C SER A 143 8.60 9.53 5.69
N ASN A 144 9.67 10.33 5.57
CA ASN A 144 10.94 10.02 6.21
C ASN A 144 10.99 10.41 7.71
N SER A 145 9.92 10.99 8.24
CA SER A 145 9.81 11.39 9.65
C SER A 145 9.27 10.28 10.55
N THR A 146 8.44 9.38 10.03
CA THR A 146 7.73 8.36 10.82
C THR A 146 7.64 7.01 10.10
N GLY A 147 7.48 5.93 10.87
CA GLY A 147 7.36 4.57 10.32
C GLY A 147 8.69 4.04 9.78
N ILE A 148 8.72 3.71 8.48
CA ILE A 148 9.92 3.27 7.77
C ILE A 148 10.69 4.52 7.32
N ARG A 149 11.90 4.70 7.86
CA ARG A 149 12.71 5.90 7.64
C ARG A 149 14.17 5.56 7.39
N TYR A 150 14.82 6.33 6.54
CA TYR A 150 16.25 6.25 6.25
C TYR A 150 16.96 7.44 6.89
N LYS A 151 17.95 7.15 7.74
CA LYS A 151 18.77 8.16 8.42
C LYS A 151 20.17 7.59 8.69
N ASP A 152 21.20 8.39 8.39
CA ASP A 152 22.61 8.09 8.69
C ASP A 152 23.06 6.69 8.26
N GLY A 153 22.73 6.29 7.02
CA GLY A 153 23.09 4.98 6.48
C GLY A 153 22.28 3.80 7.02
N ASN A 154 21.23 4.03 7.79
CA ASN A 154 20.40 3.00 8.40
C ASN A 154 18.92 3.15 8.03
N ILE A 155 18.23 2.02 7.90
CA ILE A 155 16.77 1.96 7.82
C ILE A 155 16.24 1.63 9.21
N PHE A 156 15.35 2.47 9.71
CA PHE A 156 14.62 2.26 10.95
C PHE A 156 13.19 1.87 10.63
N TRP A 157 12.68 0.85 11.32
CA TRP A 157 11.28 0.47 11.21
C TRP A 157 10.81 -0.16 12.53
N ASN A 158 9.94 0.53 13.27
CA ASN A 158 9.27 -0.01 14.46
C ASN A 158 10.22 -0.79 15.41
N GLY A 159 11.34 -0.16 15.80
CA GLY A 159 12.39 -0.75 16.65
C GLY A 159 13.42 -1.65 15.95
N LEU A 160 13.25 -1.97 14.67
CA LEU A 160 14.26 -2.65 13.85
C LEU A 160 15.20 -1.61 13.22
N VAL A 161 16.50 -1.87 13.28
CA VAL A 161 17.54 -1.06 12.63
C VAL A 161 18.30 -1.94 11.65
N LEU A 162 18.42 -1.48 10.42
CA LEU A 162 19.07 -2.23 9.33
C LEU A 162 20.12 -1.35 8.66
N ARG A 163 21.38 -1.80 8.65
CA ARG A 163 22.48 -1.04 8.05
C ARG A 163 22.45 -1.16 6.53
N THR A 164 22.60 -0.04 5.83
CA THR A 164 22.76 -0.03 4.38
C THR A 164 24.24 -0.10 3.98
N ILE A 165 24.48 -0.67 2.81
CA ILE A 165 25.79 -0.74 2.17
C ILE A 165 25.80 0.29 1.04
N VAL A 166 26.61 1.33 1.19
CA VAL A 166 26.90 2.28 0.12
C VAL A 166 28.21 1.84 -0.53
N LYS A 167 28.16 1.37 -1.77
CA LYS A 167 29.38 1.15 -2.56
C LYS A 167 29.98 2.52 -2.86
N ARG A 168 31.16 2.83 -2.32
CA ARG A 168 31.94 3.97 -2.83
C ARG A 168 32.25 3.66 -4.30
N LYS A 169 31.99 4.61 -5.21
CA LYS A 169 32.60 4.55 -6.54
C LYS A 169 34.11 4.61 -6.29
N THR A 170 34.83 3.58 -6.70
CA THR A 170 36.29 3.67 -6.88
C THR A 170 36.51 4.82 -7.85
N THR A 171 37.09 5.92 -7.37
CA THR A 171 37.61 6.97 -8.24
C THR A 171 38.61 6.31 -9.18
N MET A 172 38.37 6.41 -10.49
CA MET A 172 39.36 6.02 -11.50
C MET A 172 40.67 6.76 -11.18
N PRO A 173 41.84 6.10 -11.26
CA PRO A 173 43.10 6.82 -11.08
C PRO A 173 43.15 7.92 -12.13
N THR A 174 43.37 9.17 -11.71
CA THR A 174 43.77 10.24 -12.62
C THR A 174 45.08 9.83 -13.26
N LEU A 175 45.04 9.48 -14.54
CA LEU A 175 46.22 9.40 -15.39
C LEU A 175 46.88 10.78 -15.35
N ARG A 176 48.10 10.83 -14.81
CA ARG A 176 49.02 11.96 -14.94
C ARG A 176 49.69 11.89 -16.31
#